data_AF-A0A1Q7SU90-F1
#
_entry.id   AF-A0A1Q7SU90-F1
#
_cell.length_a   1.000
_cell.length_b   1.000
_cell.length_c   1.000
_cell.angle_alpha   90.00
_cell.angle_beta   90.00
_cell.angle_gamma   90.00
#
_symmetry.space_group_name_H-M   'P 1'
#
loop_
_entity.id
_entity.type
_entity.pdbx_description
1 polymer ?
#
loop_
_entity_poly.entity_id
_entity_poly.type
_entity_poly.pdbx_seq_one_letter_code
_entity_poly.pdbx_strand_id
1 'polypeptide(L)'
;MTINAQTIAYRHGDTELTGQFAWDAERGDQRPGILVVHGGAGLDSHAQGRANRLAELGFVVFACAMYGRGVAGNRERIMASIAELRDDTAKLCQRARAGIDVLVSHLPGVPRRSGPTRPHDAGQCIRPRNEPSRR
;
A
#
# COMPACT_ATOMS: atom_id res chain seq x y z
N MET A 1 -7.19 -22.74 7.76
CA MET A 1 -6.95 -21.34 7.38
C MET A 1 -5.44 -21.09 7.40
N THR A 2 -4.80 -21.28 6.25
CA THR A 2 -3.37 -21.02 6.08
C THR A 2 -3.20 -19.71 5.32
N ILE A 3 -2.71 -18.68 6.02
CA ILE A 3 -2.38 -17.40 5.38
C ILE A 3 -1.01 -17.51 4.75
N ASN A 4 -0.97 -17.36 3.43
CA ASN A 4 0.28 -17.20 2.69
C ASN A 4 0.61 -15.71 2.63
N ALA A 5 1.89 -15.40 2.87
CA ALA A 5 2.45 -14.07 2.73
C ALA A 5 3.67 -14.12 1.81
N GLN A 6 3.67 -13.30 0.78
CA GLN A 6 4.77 -13.20 -0.18
C GLN A 6 5.27 -11.78 -0.30
N THR A 7 6.57 -11.59 -0.33
CA THR A 7 7.17 -10.28 -0.64
C THR A 7 7.17 -10.06 -2.14
N ILE A 8 6.54 -8.97 -2.59
CA ILE A 8 6.51 -8.53 -3.99
C ILE A 8 7.39 -7.29 -4.13
N ALA A 9 8.36 -7.34 -5.03
CA ALA A 9 9.12 -6.18 -5.46
C ALA A 9 8.38 -5.48 -6.61
N TYR A 10 8.33 -4.16 -6.57
CA TYR A 10 7.73 -3.33 -7.61
C TYR A 10 8.48 -2.00 -7.71
N ARG A 11 8.19 -1.21 -8.74
CA ARG A 11 8.90 0.04 -9.01
C ARG A 11 7.95 1.21 -9.17
N HIS A 12 8.40 2.38 -8.73
CA HIS A 12 7.79 3.66 -9.04
C HIS A 12 8.89 4.60 -9.54
N GLY A 13 8.92 4.85 -10.85
CA GLY A 13 10.07 5.46 -11.52
C GLY A 13 11.35 4.66 -11.27
N ASP A 14 12.39 5.33 -10.78
CA ASP A 14 13.67 4.71 -10.43
C ASP A 14 13.71 4.16 -8.99
N THR A 15 12.65 4.35 -8.20
CA THR A 15 12.60 3.85 -6.82
C THR A 15 12.12 2.40 -6.81
N GLU A 16 12.95 1.50 -6.30
CA GLU A 16 12.53 0.14 -5.98
C GLU A 16 11.80 0.08 -4.64
N LEU A 17 10.58 -0.42 -4.68
CA LEU A 17 9.68 -0.59 -3.55
C LEU A 17 9.41 -2.08 -3.32
N THR A 18 9.05 -2.42 -2.09
CA THR A 18 8.65 -3.78 -1.73
C THR A 18 7.31 -3.73 -1.00
N GLY A 19 6.54 -4.80 -1.08
CA GLY A 19 5.31 -4.95 -0.32
C GLY A 19 5.06 -6.39 0.04
N GLN A 20 4.21 -6.63 1.04
CA GLN A 20 3.77 -7.96 1.41
C GLN A 20 2.38 -8.20 0.83
N PHE A 21 2.23 -9.27 0.06
CA PHE A 21 0.97 -9.77 -0.45
C PHE A 21 0.51 -10.93 0.43
N ALA A 22 -0.63 -10.77 1.10
CA ALA A 22 -1.20 -11.73 2.03
C ALA A 22 -2.57 -12.22 1.55
N TRP A 23 -2.77 -13.53 1.53
CA TRP A 23 -4.02 -14.16 1.11
C TRP A 23 -4.22 -15.52 1.78
N ASP A 24 -5.46 -15.96 1.89
CA ASP A 24 -5.80 -17.33 2.27
C ASP A 24 -5.64 -18.25 1.05
N ALA A 25 -4.75 -19.24 1.14
CA ALA A 25 -4.47 -20.18 0.06
C ALA A 25 -5.60 -21.21 -0.16
N GLU A 26 -6.44 -21.44 0.85
CA GLU A 26 -7.52 -22.43 0.79
C GLU A 26 -8.78 -21.87 0.11
N ARG A 27 -8.80 -20.56 -0.19
CA ARG A 27 -9.95 -19.87 -0.80
C ARG A 27 -9.65 -19.55 -2.27
N GLY A 28 -10.34 -20.21 -3.18
CA GLY A 28 -10.17 -20.08 -4.63
C GLY A 28 -11.07 -19.03 -5.31
N ASP A 29 -12.03 -18.47 -4.57
CA ASP A 29 -13.04 -17.57 -5.15
C ASP A 29 -12.52 -16.15 -5.40
N GLN A 30 -13.23 -15.40 -6.24
CA GLN A 30 -12.99 -13.98 -6.48
C GLN A 30 -13.20 -13.19 -5.19
N ARG A 31 -12.17 -12.44 -4.77
CA ARG A 31 -12.11 -11.78 -3.47
C ARG A 31 -11.89 -10.27 -3.59
N PRO A 32 -12.49 -9.47 -2.69
CA PRO A 32 -12.15 -8.06 -2.57
C PRO A 32 -10.67 -7.87 -2.19
N GLY A 33 -10.00 -6.96 -2.89
CA GLY A 33 -8.64 -6.55 -2.62
C GLY A 33 -8.56 -5.36 -1.67
N ILE A 34 -7.62 -5.37 -0.73
CA ILE A 34 -7.32 -4.24 0.16
C ILE A 34 -5.86 -3.83 0.03
N LEU A 35 -5.61 -2.55 -0.21
CA LEU A 35 -4.28 -1.96 -0.06
C LEU A 35 -4.08 -1.46 1.37
N VAL A 36 -3.03 -1.91 2.04
CA VAL A 36 -2.62 -1.42 3.35
C VAL A 36 -1.41 -0.50 3.17
N VAL A 37 -1.54 0.76 3.61
CA VAL A 37 -0.42 1.69 3.75
C VAL A 37 0.09 1.63 5.18
N HIS A 38 1.39 1.47 5.35
CA HIS A 38 2.00 1.39 6.68
C HIS A 38 2.00 2.74 7.42
N GLY A 39 2.24 2.69 8.73
CA GLY A 39 2.42 3.88 9.56
C GLY A 39 3.82 4.48 9.46
N GLY A 40 4.16 5.39 10.38
CA GLY A 40 5.43 6.13 10.35
C GLY A 40 6.68 5.25 10.31
N ALA A 41 6.66 4.05 10.92
CA ALA A 41 7.83 3.17 11.04
C ALA A 41 8.24 2.44 9.73
N GLY A 42 7.45 2.52 8.66
CA GLY A 42 7.66 1.71 7.46
C GLY A 42 6.84 0.42 7.49
N LEU A 43 7.08 -0.46 6.52
CA LEU A 43 6.43 -1.78 6.44
C LEU A 43 7.03 -2.74 7.49
N ASP A 44 6.63 -2.54 8.73
CA ASP A 44 7.07 -3.32 9.90
C ASP A 44 6.19 -4.55 10.17
N SER A 45 6.52 -5.30 11.23
CA SER A 45 5.75 -6.47 11.66
C SER A 45 4.31 -6.12 12.05
N HIS A 46 4.05 -4.89 12.50
CA HIS A 46 2.70 -4.44 12.81
C HIS A 46 1.87 -4.26 11.54
N ALA A 47 2.40 -3.58 10.53
CA ALA A 47 1.74 -3.41 9.24
C ALA A 47 1.51 -4.75 8.53
N GLN A 48 2.48 -5.65 8.59
CA GLN A 48 2.37 -7.03 8.07
C GLN A 48 1.32 -7.84 8.84
N GLY A 49 1.30 -7.75 10.17
CA GLY A 49 0.30 -8.41 11.00
C GLY A 49 -1.13 -7.95 10.71
N ARG A 50 -1.33 -6.65 10.41
CA ARG A 50 -2.64 -6.15 9.95
C ARG A 50 -3.04 -6.76 8.60
N ALA A 51 -2.09 -6.93 7.69
CA ALA A 51 -2.36 -7.54 6.39
C ALA A 51 -2.83 -8.99 6.54
N ASN A 52 -2.16 -9.76 7.40
CA ASN A 52 -2.53 -11.15 7.68
C ASN A 52 -3.92 -11.25 8.31
N ARG A 53 -4.26 -10.41 9.30
CA ARG A 53 -5.60 -10.41 9.91
C ARG A 53 -6.71 -10.08 8.91
N LEU A 54 -6.45 -9.16 7.99
CA LEU A 54 -7.39 -8.86 6.91
C LEU A 54 -7.50 -10.05 5.94
N ALA A 55 -6.41 -10.77 5.68
CA ALA A 55 -6.46 -11.99 4.88
C ALA A 55 -7.27 -13.12 5.55
N GLU A 56 -7.19 -13.25 6.88
CA GLU A 56 -8.01 -14.19 7.67
C GLU A 56 -9.51 -13.90 7.53
N LEU A 57 -9.89 -12.64 7.36
CA LEU A 57 -11.29 -12.25 7.11
C LEU A 57 -11.75 -12.56 5.66
N GLY A 58 -10.86 -13.03 4.79
CA GLY A 58 -11.16 -13.39 3.40
C GLY A 58 -10.80 -12.37 2.36
N PHE A 59 -10.08 -11.30 2.74
CA PHE A 59 -9.58 -10.33 1.79
C PHE A 59 -8.26 -10.80 1.17
N VAL A 60 -7.96 -10.28 0.00
CA VAL A 60 -6.60 -10.34 -0.56
C VAL A 60 -5.95 -9.01 -0.28
N VAL A 61 -4.79 -9.02 0.37
CA VAL A 61 -4.24 -7.80 0.97
C VAL A 61 -2.85 -7.54 0.44
N PHE A 62 -2.60 -6.31 0.01
CA PHE A 62 -1.25 -5.86 -0.33
C PHE A 62 -0.82 -4.75 0.62
N ALA A 63 0.13 -5.03 1.50
CA ALA A 63 0.78 -4.04 2.35
C ALA A 63 1.98 -3.45 1.62
N CYS A 64 1.87 -2.22 1.16
CA CYS A 64 2.87 -1.57 0.33
C CYS A 64 3.87 -0.74 1.17
N ALA A 65 5.17 -0.87 0.88
CA ALA A 65 6.19 0.03 1.44
C ALA A 65 6.28 1.31 0.62
N MET A 66 6.15 2.45 1.29
CA MET A 66 6.15 3.78 0.67
C MET A 66 7.52 4.43 0.64
N TYR A 67 8.46 4.03 1.49
CA TYR A 67 9.76 4.71 1.60
C TYR A 67 10.85 4.10 0.71
N GLY A 68 10.70 2.84 0.31
CA GLY A 68 11.71 2.09 -0.45
C GLY A 68 12.64 1.24 0.42
N ARG A 69 13.47 0.44 -0.25
CA ARG A 69 14.34 -0.55 0.38
C ARG A 69 15.37 0.11 1.30
N GLY A 70 15.56 -0.44 2.50
CA GLY A 70 16.60 0.02 3.45
C GLY A 70 16.29 1.32 4.20
N VAL A 71 15.08 1.87 4.07
CA VAL A 71 14.66 3.04 4.85
C VAL A 71 14.11 2.64 6.22
N ALA A 72 13.35 1.55 6.28
CA ALA A 72 12.82 1.02 7.54
C ALA A 72 13.95 0.69 8.53
N GLY A 73 13.78 1.06 9.79
CA GLY A 73 14.79 0.90 10.84
C GLY A 73 15.79 2.05 10.97
N ASN A 74 15.84 3.01 10.05
CA ASN A 74 16.64 4.22 10.17
C ASN A 74 15.74 5.45 10.36
N ARG A 75 15.73 6.01 11.58
CA ARG A 75 14.83 7.11 11.97
C ARG A 75 15.02 8.36 11.10
N GLU A 76 16.26 8.74 10.78
CA GLU A 76 16.53 9.94 9.98
C GLU A 76 16.01 9.78 8.55
N ARG A 77 16.26 8.61 7.93
CA ARG A 77 15.75 8.31 6.59
C ARG A 77 14.22 8.23 6.56
N ILE A 78 13.61 7.64 7.59
CA ILE A 78 12.15 7.62 7.75
C ILE A 78 11.58 9.04 7.79
N MET A 79 12.14 9.91 8.63
CA MET A 79 11.66 11.29 8.76
C MET A 79 11.84 12.06 7.46
N ALA A 80 12.95 11.86 6.75
CA ALA A 80 13.18 12.45 5.43
C ALA A 80 12.14 11.97 4.40
N SER A 81 11.86 10.66 4.34
CA SER A 81 10.83 10.10 3.45
C SER A 81 9.41 10.56 3.79
N ILE A 82 9.08 10.71 5.08
CA ILE A 82 7.79 11.26 5.51
C ILE A 82 7.66 12.72 5.06
N ALA A 83 8.69 13.53 5.28
CA ALA A 83 8.69 14.93 4.85
C ALA A 83 8.53 15.04 3.34
N GLU A 84 9.33 14.28 2.58
CA GLU A 84 9.26 14.23 1.11
C GLU A 84 7.85 13.85 0.61
N LEU A 85 7.26 12.78 1.13
CA LEU A 85 5.94 12.31 0.69
C LEU A 85 4.79 13.21 1.14
N ARG A 86 4.97 13.95 2.24
CA ARG A 86 4.01 14.96 2.68
C ARG A 86 4.06 16.18 1.78
N ASP A 87 5.27 16.64 1.45
CA ASP A 87 5.49 17.85 0.66
C ASP A 87 5.17 17.60 -0.83
N ASP A 88 5.42 16.38 -1.33
CA ASP A 88 4.99 15.91 -2.66
C ASP A 88 3.86 14.87 -2.55
N THR A 89 2.63 15.39 -2.37
CA THR A 89 1.43 14.54 -2.32
C THR A 89 1.20 13.79 -3.64
N ALA A 90 1.63 14.32 -4.78
CA ALA A 90 1.47 13.65 -6.06
C ALA A 90 2.31 12.36 -6.09
N LYS A 91 3.55 12.41 -5.61
CA LYS A 91 4.43 11.25 -5.45
C LYS A 91 3.82 10.20 -4.50
N LEU A 92 3.23 10.63 -3.38
CA LEU A 92 2.52 9.71 -2.47
C LEU A 92 1.40 8.96 -3.20
N CYS A 93 0.52 9.68 -3.91
CA CYS A 93 -0.60 9.04 -4.61
C CYS A 93 -0.11 8.14 -5.77
N GLN A 94 0.99 8.49 -6.44
CA GLN A 94 1.57 7.64 -7.48
C GLN A 94 2.18 6.35 -6.91
N ARG A 95 2.86 6.40 -5.76
CA ARG A 95 3.35 5.19 -5.07
C ARG A 95 2.20 4.29 -4.63
N ALA A 96 1.13 4.87 -4.08
CA ALA A 96 -0.08 4.12 -3.72
C ALA A 96 -0.72 3.46 -4.95
N ARG A 97 -0.79 4.16 -6.09
CA ARG A 97 -1.29 3.60 -7.35
C ARG A 97 -0.44 2.43 -7.85
N ALA A 98 0.88 2.55 -7.82
CA ALA A 98 1.77 1.44 -8.17
C ALA A 98 1.50 0.20 -7.29
N GLY A 99 1.19 0.39 -6.01
CA GLY A 99 0.76 -0.70 -5.13
C GLY A 99 -0.62 -1.29 -5.48
N ILE A 100 -1.57 -0.47 -5.92
CA ILE A 100 -2.88 -0.94 -6.43
C ILE A 100 -2.69 -1.76 -7.71
N ASP A 101 -1.81 -1.32 -8.61
CA ASP A 101 -1.54 -2.04 -9.86
C ASP A 101 -0.98 -3.44 -9.59
N VAL A 102 -0.09 -3.56 -8.59
CA VAL A 102 0.39 -4.85 -8.09
C VAL A 102 -0.76 -5.69 -7.54
N LEU A 103 -1.60 -5.12 -6.67
CA LEU A 103 -2.74 -5.82 -6.08
C LEU A 103 -3.70 -6.35 -7.16
N VAL A 104 -4.08 -5.51 -8.13
CA VAL A 104 -4.99 -5.88 -9.22
C VAL A 104 -4.37 -6.94 -10.13
N SER A 105 -3.07 -6.89 -10.38
CA SER A 105 -2.39 -7.90 -11.21
C SER A 105 -2.39 -9.30 -10.59
N HIS A 106 -2.55 -9.40 -9.27
CA HIS A 106 -2.59 -10.67 -8.53
C HIS A 106 -4.01 -11.11 -8.16
N LEU A 107 -5.04 -10.38 -8.58
CA LEU A 107 -6.44 -10.71 -8.35
C LEU A 107 -7.08 -11.32 -9.61
N PRO A 108 -7.34 -12.64 -9.65
CA PRO A 108 -8.10 -13.23 -10.74
C PRO A 108 -9.55 -12.73 -10.69
N GLY A 109 -10.06 -12.20 -11.81
CA GLY A 109 -11.48 -11.91 -12.02
C GLY A 109 -11.99 -10.52 -11.64
N VAL A 110 -11.19 -9.64 -11.01
CA VAL A 110 -11.63 -8.25 -10.77
C VAL A 110 -11.79 -7.55 -12.13
N PRO A 111 -12.99 -7.04 -12.48
CA PRO A 111 -13.16 -6.29 -13.72
C PRO A 111 -12.22 -5.10 -13.66
N ARG A 112 -11.24 -5.07 -14.56
CA ARG A 112 -10.40 -3.90 -14.77
C ARG A 112 -11.34 -2.79 -15.18
N ARG A 113 -11.61 -1.82 -14.29
CA ARG A 113 -12.32 -0.62 -14.68
C ARG A 113 -11.35 0.21 -15.52
N SER A 114 -11.23 -0.15 -16.80
CA SER A 114 -10.48 0.55 -17.84
C SER A 114 -11.22 1.84 -18.20
N GLY A 115 -11.35 2.75 -17.23
CA GLY A 115 -11.58 4.15 -17.51
C GLY A 115 -10.22 4.84 -17.68
N PRO A 116 -10.08 5.82 -18.59
CA PRO A 116 -8.90 6.68 -18.56
C PRO A 116 -8.87 7.36 -17.19
N THR A 117 -7.90 7.01 -16.36
CA THR A 117 -7.59 7.71 -15.12
C THR A 117 -7.16 9.12 -15.50
N ARG A 118 -8.11 10.04 -15.52
CA ARG A 118 -7.81 11.43 -15.77
C ARG A 118 -6.90 11.91 -14.62
N PRO A 119 -5.87 12.72 -14.90
CA PRO A 119 -4.93 13.21 -13.88
C PRO A 119 -5.60 14.00 -12.73
N HIS A 120 -6.87 14.40 -12.88
CA HIS A 120 -7.64 15.15 -11.88
C HIS A 120 -8.11 14.30 -10.68
N ASP A 121 -8.20 12.97 -10.79
CA ASP A 121 -8.67 12.11 -9.68
C ASP A 121 -7.56 11.78 -8.65
N ALA A 122 -6.37 12.38 -8.80
CA ALA A 122 -5.35 12.40 -7.75
C ALA A 122 -5.71 13.30 -6.56
N GLY A 123 -6.79 14.10 -6.67
CA GLY A 123 -7.20 15.08 -5.67
C GLY A 123 -7.90 14.52 -4.42
N GLN A 124 -8.29 13.23 -4.41
CA GLN A 124 -8.86 12.55 -3.23
C GLN A 124 -7.86 11.56 -2.61
N CYS A 125 -6.60 11.98 -2.48
CA CYS A 125 -5.71 11.34 -1.51
C CYS A 125 -6.24 11.66 -0.11
N ILE A 126 -6.33 10.62 0.73
CA ILE A 126 -6.74 10.68 2.14
C ILE A 126 -6.02 11.85 2.80
N ARG A 127 -6.72 12.97 2.98
CA ARG A 127 -6.18 14.12 3.71
C ARG A 127 -5.89 13.64 5.13
N PRO A 128 -4.65 13.74 5.65
CA PRO A 128 -4.43 13.53 7.07
C PRO A 128 -5.34 14.51 7.82
N ARG A 129 -6.21 13.97 8.67
CA ARG A 129 -7.14 14.74 9.50
C ARG A 129 -6.33 15.44 10.60
N ASN A 130 -5.62 16.50 10.24
CA ASN A 130 -4.95 17.37 11.19
C ASN A 130 -5.54 18.78 11.04
N GLU A 131 -6.76 18.92 11.52
CA GLU A 131 -7.42 20.21 11.68
C GLU A 131 -7.16 20.69 13.11
N PRO A 132 -6.53 21.85 13.32
CA PRO A 132 -6.38 22.38 14.67
C PRO A 132 -7.78 22.78 15.16
N SER A 133 -8.19 22.19 16.28
CA SER A 133 -9.34 22.63 17.06
C SER A 133 -9.22 24.14 17.32
N ARG A 134 -9.86 24.97 16.49
CA ARG A 134 -10.10 26.38 16.81
C ARG A 134 -11.02 26.40 18.03
N ARG A 135 -10.47 26.81 19.18
CA ARG A 135 -11.24 27.41 20.27
C ARG A 135 -11.26 28.91 20.06
#